data_AF-A0A963XBX1-F1
#
_entry.id   AF-A0A963XBX1-F1
#
_cell.length_a   1.000
_cell.length_b   1.000
_cell.length_c   1.000
_cell.angle_alpha   90.00
_cell.angle_beta   90.00
_cell.angle_gamma   90.00
#
_symmetry.space_group_name_H-M   'P 1'
#
loop_
_entity.id
_entity.type
_entity.pdbx_description
1 polymer ?
#
loop_
_entity_poly.entity_id
_entity_poly.type
_entity_poly.pdbx_seq_one_letter_code
_entity_poly.pdbx_strand_id
1 'polypeptide(L)' 'TLKQEYDRDVASGTPINVPLNYYPEDDPARAPLNRWRSHAHLLYGNWVSELYLTTPFDMDRIGQESTDWRG' A
#
# COMPACT_ATOMS: atom_id res chain seq x y z
N THR A 1 2.67 -5.69 -6.91
CA THR A 1 2.95 -6.36 -5.61
C THR A 1 4.16 -7.25 -5.79
N LEU A 2 4.86 -7.63 -4.71
CA LEU A 2 6.06 -8.48 -4.80
C LEU A 2 5.84 -9.77 -5.61
N LYS A 3 4.67 -10.43 -5.49
CA LYS A 3 4.33 -11.58 -6.34
C LYS A 3 4.34 -11.24 -7.83
N GLN A 4 3.67 -10.16 -8.23
CA GLN A 4 3.59 -9.76 -9.64
C GLN A 4 4.96 -9.38 -10.20
N GLU A 5 5.79 -8.73 -9.39
CA GLU A 5 7.18 -8.41 -9.74
C GLU A 5 8.01 -9.69 -9.94
N TYR A 6 7.93 -10.63 -8.98
CA TYR A 6 8.60 -11.92 -9.09
C TYR A 6 8.16 -12.72 -10.33
N ASP A 7 6.85 -12.84 -10.56
CA ASP A 7 6.31 -13.58 -11.71
C ASP A 7 6.77 -12.95 -13.04
N ARG A 8 6.79 -11.61 -13.14
CA ARG A 8 7.27 -10.87 -14.31
C ARG A 8 8.75 -11.17 -14.59
N ASP A 9 9.58 -11.11 -13.55
CA ASP A 9 11.03 -11.23 -13.67
C ASP A 9 11.47 -12.68 -13.97
N VAL A 10 10.74 -13.68 -13.45
CA VAL A 10 10.89 -15.09 -13.84
C VAL A 10 10.51 -15.28 -15.32
N ALA A 11 9.41 -14.69 -15.77
CA ALA A 11 8.98 -14.79 -17.17
C ALA A 11 9.95 -14.12 -18.15
N SER A 12 10.70 -13.09 -17.72
CA SER A 12 11.75 -12.45 -18.53
C SER A 12 13.11 -13.18 -18.47
N GLY A 13 13.22 -14.28 -17.72
CA GLY A 13 14.46 -15.03 -17.56
C GLY A 13 15.53 -14.27 -16.75
N THR A 14 15.13 -13.25 -15.99
CA THR A 14 16.05 -12.47 -15.17
C THR A 14 16.53 -13.34 -14.00
N PRO A 15 17.84 -13.45 -13.74
CA PRO A 15 18.33 -14.16 -12.56
C PRO A 15 17.93 -13.40 -11.30
N ILE A 16 16.89 -13.89 -10.60
CA ILE A 16 16.37 -13.30 -9.37
C ILE A 16 16.14 -14.38 -8.31
N ASN A 17 16.22 -13.98 -7.05
CA ASN A 17 15.92 -14.86 -5.91
C ASN A 17 14.44 -14.74 -5.50
N VAL A 18 13.96 -15.77 -4.79
CA VAL A 18 12.64 -15.71 -4.15
C VAL A 18 12.63 -14.57 -3.12
N PRO A 19 11.57 -13.73 -3.07
CA PRO A 19 11.46 -12.67 -2.08
C PRO A 19 11.46 -13.22 -0.65
N LEU A 20 12.37 -12.72 0.17
CA LEU A 20 12.58 -13.19 1.54
C LEU A 20 11.35 -12.96 2.42
N ASN A 21 11.00 -13.96 3.25
CA ASN A 21 9.89 -13.91 4.22
C ASN A 21 8.51 -13.59 3.60
N TYR A 22 8.36 -13.75 2.29
CA TYR A 22 7.14 -13.42 1.56
C TYR A 22 6.25 -14.64 1.33
N TYR A 23 6.84 -15.74 0.88
CA TYR A 23 6.17 -17.02 0.74
C TYR A 23 6.45 -17.93 1.95
N PRO A 24 5.49 -18.77 2.36
CA PRO A 24 5.75 -19.83 3.33
C PRO A 24 6.85 -20.79 2.83
N GLU A 25 7.88 -21.03 3.65
CA GLU A 25 9.01 -21.92 3.32
C GLU A 25 9.73 -21.57 2.01
N ASP A 26 9.72 -20.29 1.62
CA ASP A 26 10.29 -19.78 0.37
C ASP A 26 9.74 -20.47 -0.91
N ASP A 27 8.51 -21.00 -0.87
CA ASP A 27 7.86 -21.68 -1.99
C ASP A 27 6.90 -20.74 -2.77
N PRO A 28 7.24 -20.30 -3.99
CA PRO A 28 6.43 -19.39 -4.80
C PRO A 28 5.10 -19.98 -5.30
N ALA A 29 4.91 -21.30 -5.21
CA ALA A 29 3.64 -21.95 -5.54
C ALA A 29 2.59 -21.75 -4.44
N ARG A 30 3.01 -21.35 -3.23
CA ARG A 30 2.12 -21.10 -2.08
C ARG A 30 1.64 -19.66 -2.06
N ALA A 31 0.47 -19.44 -1.47
CA ALA A 31 -0.06 -18.10 -1.30
C ALA A 31 0.87 -17.27 -0.37
N PRO A 32 1.25 -16.03 -0.74
CA PRO A 32 2.13 -15.20 0.07
C PRO A 32 1.45 -14.73 1.35
N LEU A 33 2.25 -14.55 2.40
CA LEU A 33 1.77 -14.10 3.71
C LEU A 33 1.81 -12.57 3.80
N ASN A 34 0.64 -11.93 3.86
CA ASN A 34 0.57 -10.48 4.04
C ASN A 34 0.75 -10.10 5.52
N ARG A 35 2.02 -10.04 5.97
CA ARG A 35 2.39 -9.70 7.35
C ARG A 35 2.43 -8.20 7.65
N TRP A 36 2.37 -7.34 6.63
CA TRP A 36 2.47 -5.89 6.77
C TRP A 36 1.11 -5.18 6.75
N ARG A 37 0.02 -5.86 6.39
CA ARG A 37 -1.31 -5.24 6.23
C ARG A 37 -1.75 -4.45 7.46
N SER A 38 -1.63 -5.01 8.67
CA SER A 38 -2.05 -4.34 9.91
C SER A 38 -1.28 -3.03 10.13
N HIS A 39 0.04 -3.08 10.01
CA HIS A 39 0.92 -1.92 10.14
C HIS A 39 0.64 -0.86 9.07
N ALA A 40 0.33 -1.26 7.84
CA ALA A 40 -0.06 -0.33 6.78
C ALA A 40 -1.36 0.41 7.14
N HIS A 41 -2.38 -0.29 7.65
CA HIS A 41 -3.64 0.36 8.07
C HIS A 41 -3.41 1.35 9.21
N LEU A 42 -2.56 1.00 10.20
CA LEU A 42 -2.19 1.90 11.29
C LEU A 42 -1.46 3.14 10.77
N LEU A 43 -0.50 2.97 9.85
CA LEU A 43 0.25 4.08 9.27
C LEU A 43 -0.68 5.07 8.56
N TYR A 44 -1.52 4.59 7.63
CA TYR A 44 -2.44 5.46 6.90
C TYR A 44 -3.49 6.10 7.81
N GLY A 45 -4.04 5.33 8.76
CA GLY A 45 -5.04 5.85 9.70
C GLY A 45 -4.47 6.95 10.60
N ASN A 46 -3.29 6.71 11.18
CA ASN A 46 -2.62 7.68 12.03
C ASN A 46 -2.24 8.94 11.25
N TRP A 47 -1.68 8.78 10.04
CA TRP A 47 -1.26 9.89 9.20
C TRP A 47 -2.43 10.79 8.78
N VAL A 48 -3.56 10.21 8.35
CA VAL A 48 -4.76 10.99 8.00
C VAL A 48 -5.34 11.69 9.23
N SER A 49 -5.35 11.02 10.38
CA SER A 49 -5.83 11.60 11.63
C SER A 49 -4.96 12.77 12.07
N GLU A 50 -3.64 12.63 11.96
CA GLU A 50 -2.68 13.70 12.26
C GLU A 50 -2.89 14.91 11.36
N LEU A 51 -3.03 14.71 10.05
CA LEU A 51 -3.35 15.79 9.11
C LEU A 51 -4.65 16.51 9.47
N TYR A 52 -5.71 15.76 9.75
CA TYR A 52 -7.00 16.32 10.14
C TYR A 52 -6.92 17.15 11.43
N LEU A 53 -6.17 16.68 12.43
CA LEU A 53 -6.06 17.33 13.73
C LEU A 53 -5.12 18.54 13.73
N THR A 54 -4.12 18.56 12.86
CA THR A 54 -3.07 19.58 12.88
C THR A 54 -3.24 20.65 11.82
N THR A 55 -4.02 20.40 10.76
CA THR A 55 -4.26 21.35 9.67
C THR A 55 -5.48 22.21 9.97
N PRO A 56 -5.38 23.55 10.03
CA PRO A 56 -6.55 24.40 10.19
C PRO A 56 -7.51 24.27 9.00
N PHE A 57 -8.80 24.07 9.28
CA PHE A 57 -9.88 24.10 8.28
C PHE A 57 -11.17 24.63 8.92
N ASP A 58 -12.09 25.09 8.08
CA ASP A 58 -13.43 25.50 8.51
C ASP A 58 -14.40 24.34 8.30
N MET A 59 -15.02 23.86 9.39
CA MET A 59 -15.98 22.76 9.35
C MET A 59 -17.20 23.09 8.49
N ASP A 60 -17.66 24.34 8.48
CA ASP A 60 -18.87 24.75 7.75
C ASP A 60 -18.68 24.69 6.22
N ARG A 61 -17.42 24.65 5.76
CA ARG A 61 -17.06 24.55 4.33
C ARG A 61 -16.95 23.11 3.83
N ILE A 62 -16.95 22.12 4.72
CA ILE A 62 -16.83 20.70 4.32
C ILE A 62 -18.01 20.31 3.43
N GLY A 63 -17.72 19.84 2.22
CA GLY A 63 -18.72 19.36 1.25
C GLY A 63 -19.52 20.46 0.56
N GLN A 64 -19.27 21.75 0.87
CA GLN A 64 -19.93 22.89 0.22
C GLN A 64 -19.15 23.37 -1.01
N GLU A 65 -17.82 23.26 -0.99
CA GLU A 65 -16.96 23.65 -2.09
C GLU A 65 -16.43 22.42 -2.82
N SER A 66 -16.66 22.38 -4.14
CA SER A 66 -15.98 21.42 -5.02
C SER A 66 -14.63 21.99 -5.41
N THR A 67 -13.56 21.40 -4.92
CA THR A 67 -12.19 21.69 -5.36
C THR A 67 -11.84 20.89 -6.62
N ASP A 68 -12.76 20.79 -7.57
CA ASP A 68 -12.44 20.17 -8.86
C ASP A 68 -11.70 21.19 -9.74
N TRP A 69 -10.38 21.05 -9.78
CA TRP A 69 -9.52 21.83 -10.69
C TRP A 69 -9.52 21.29 -12.11
N ARG A 70 -10.23 20.19 -12.38
CA ARG A 70 -10.47 19.66 -13.72
C ARG A 70 -11.84 20.20 -14.16
N GLY A 71 -11.83 21.32 -14.87
CA GLY A 71 -13.04 21.87 -15.49
C GLY A 71 -13.74 20.87 -16.43
#